data_AF-A0A1Z4R897-F1
#
_entry.id   AF-A0A1Z4R897-F1
#
_cell.length_a   1.000
_cell.length_b   1.000
_cell.length_c   1.000
_cell.angle_alpha   90.00
_cell.angle_beta   90.00
_cell.angle_gamma   90.00
#
_symmetry.space_group_name_H-M   'P 1'
#
loop_
_entity.id
_entity.type
_entity.pdbx_description
1 polymer ?
#
loop_
_entity_poly.entity_id
_entity_poly.type
_entity_poly.pdbx_seq_one_letter_code
_entity_poly.pdbx_strand_id
1 'polypeptide(L)'
;MRFSVSIRMRVLKAYTVTLINIGSDSNSTLKAESVEGQLLEICTFIKDAERTTTKNPENRNSITSFSCNFITKVANIGFTFPLSQGINSNGQPISTATNYLVNTGFVGATEGTLLSNSPEKVFLELLTYIQLLENDVTKNPDGNNNVTFSIEGDDSVVTGNMSLPILFGTNATTGEVVIGANEYLRD
;
A
#
# COMPACT_ATOMS: atom_id res chain seq x y z
N MET A 1 61.78 1.00 5.59
CA MET A 1 60.68 1.07 6.58
C MET A 1 59.40 0.65 5.87
N ARG A 2 58.78 -0.50 6.19
CA ARG A 2 57.56 -0.98 5.53
C ARG A 2 56.37 -0.75 6.47
N PHE A 3 55.40 0.04 6.06
CA PHE A 3 54.15 0.24 6.80
C PHE A 3 53.13 -0.79 6.33
N SER A 4 52.64 -1.60 7.26
CA SER A 4 51.52 -2.51 7.03
C SER A 4 50.26 -1.84 7.58
N VAL A 5 49.28 -1.58 6.72
CA VAL A 5 47.98 -1.01 7.11
C VAL A 5 46.98 -2.16 7.19
N SER A 6 46.46 -2.41 8.39
CA SER A 6 45.43 -3.43 8.63
C SER A 6 44.05 -2.77 8.60
N ILE A 7 43.28 -3.03 7.54
CA ILE A 7 41.89 -2.60 7.43
C ILE A 7 41.02 -3.67 8.09
N ARG A 8 40.47 -3.36 9.27
CA ARG A 8 39.46 -4.22 9.91
C ARG A 8 38.09 -3.91 9.31
N MET A 9 37.65 -4.75 8.37
CA MET A 9 36.30 -4.72 7.84
C MET A 9 35.34 -5.17 8.95
N ARG A 10 34.56 -4.22 9.49
CA ARG A 10 33.53 -4.51 10.50
C ARG A 10 32.37 -5.20 9.77
N VAL A 11 32.21 -6.49 9.99
CA VAL A 11 31.03 -7.23 9.51
C VAL A 11 29.81 -6.61 10.18
N LEU A 12 28.96 -5.96 9.38
CA LEU A 12 27.66 -5.47 9.83
C LEU A 12 26.84 -6.66 10.27
N LYS A 13 26.36 -6.61 11.52
CA LYS A 13 25.50 -7.63 12.11
C LYS A 13 24.20 -7.62 11.28
N ALA A 14 23.88 -8.74 10.63
CA ALA A 14 22.60 -8.91 9.95
C ALA A 14 21.50 -8.74 11.01
N TYR A 15 20.74 -7.66 10.90
CA TYR A 15 19.51 -7.50 11.67
C TYR A 15 18.47 -8.39 11.02
N THR A 16 18.04 -9.42 11.74
CA THR A 16 16.84 -10.17 11.36
C THR A 16 15.65 -9.28 11.70
N VAL A 17 15.11 -8.61 10.69
CA VAL A 17 13.83 -7.90 10.79
C VAL A 17 12.78 -8.96 11.09
N THR A 18 12.10 -8.84 12.24
CA THR A 18 10.94 -9.67 12.52
C THR A 18 9.80 -9.03 11.76
N LEU A 19 9.60 -9.43 10.50
CA LEU A 19 8.53 -8.91 9.66
C LEU A 19 7.21 -9.07 10.41
N ILE A 20 6.50 -7.97 10.65
CA ILE A 20 5.08 -8.06 10.97
C ILE A 20 4.44 -8.69 9.73
N ASN A 21 3.76 -9.83 9.89
CA ASN A 21 3.00 -10.39 8.79
C ASN A 21 1.79 -9.48 8.53
N ILE A 22 1.97 -8.50 7.65
CA ILE A 22 0.95 -7.51 7.31
C ILE A 22 -0.13 -8.12 6.39
N GLY A 23 0.13 -9.30 5.81
CA GLY A 23 -0.82 -10.00 4.94
C GLY A 23 -0.27 -10.41 3.58
N SER A 24 1.03 -10.68 3.46
CA SER A 24 1.61 -11.23 2.23
C SER A 24 1.91 -12.71 2.43
N ASP A 25 0.97 -13.58 2.07
CA ASP A 25 1.23 -15.01 1.94
C ASP A 25 1.60 -15.37 0.49
N SER A 26 2.17 -16.56 0.26
CA SER A 26 2.66 -16.98 -1.06
C SER A 26 1.56 -16.99 -2.14
N ASN A 27 0.29 -17.10 -1.73
CA ASN A 27 -0.88 -17.19 -2.60
C ASN A 27 -1.61 -15.86 -2.78
N SER A 28 -1.37 -14.88 -1.90
CA SER A 28 -1.97 -13.55 -1.96
C SER A 28 -1.55 -12.80 -3.23
N THR A 29 -2.36 -11.85 -3.67
CA THR A 29 -2.08 -11.05 -4.88
C THR A 29 -1.00 -10.00 -4.63
N LEU A 30 -0.99 -9.40 -3.44
CA LEU A 30 0.03 -8.42 -3.05
C LEU A 30 1.30 -9.15 -2.61
N LYS A 31 2.45 -8.70 -3.07
CA LYS A 31 3.75 -9.34 -2.91
C LYS A 31 4.74 -8.51 -2.10
N ALA A 32 4.52 -7.21 -2.00
CA ALA A 32 5.32 -6.36 -1.13
C ALA A 32 5.23 -6.79 0.34
N GLU A 33 6.35 -6.74 1.05
CA GLU A 33 6.43 -7.08 2.47
C GLU A 33 6.05 -5.90 3.37
N SER A 34 6.25 -4.66 2.92
CA SER A 34 5.88 -3.44 3.64
C SER A 34 4.50 -2.90 3.30
N VAL A 35 3.89 -2.20 4.26
CA VAL A 35 2.57 -1.54 4.09
C VAL A 35 2.58 -0.55 2.93
N GLU A 36 3.64 0.25 2.79
CA GLU A 36 3.74 1.24 1.72
C GLU A 36 3.86 0.57 0.35
N GLY A 37 4.60 -0.53 0.29
CA GLY A 37 4.73 -1.34 -0.92
C GLY A 37 3.40 -1.97 -1.31
N GLN A 38 2.68 -2.56 -0.34
CA GLN A 38 1.35 -3.13 -0.56
C GLN A 38 0.33 -2.08 -0.98
N LEU A 39 0.40 -0.86 -0.43
CA LEU A 39 -0.45 0.27 -0.83
C LEU A 39 -0.18 0.68 -2.29
N LEU A 40 1.09 0.76 -2.71
CA LEU A 40 1.43 1.07 -4.10
C LEU A 40 0.98 -0.05 -5.06
N GLU A 41 1.17 -1.31 -4.68
CA GLU A 41 0.74 -2.47 -5.46
C GLU A 41 -0.78 -2.53 -5.62
N ILE A 42 -1.56 -2.34 -4.55
CA ILE A 42 -3.02 -2.38 -4.63
C ILE A 42 -3.56 -1.23 -5.48
N CYS A 43 -2.97 -0.03 -5.41
CA CYS A 43 -3.34 1.09 -6.28
C CYS A 43 -3.11 0.74 -7.75
N THR A 44 -1.97 0.11 -8.05
CA THR A 44 -1.60 -0.31 -9.41
C THR A 44 -2.56 -1.39 -9.91
N PHE A 45 -2.84 -2.40 -9.07
CA PHE A 45 -3.78 -3.47 -9.37
C PHE A 45 -5.18 -2.95 -9.68
N ILE A 46 -5.72 -2.07 -8.82
CA ILE A 46 -7.04 -1.47 -9.03
C ILE A 46 -7.04 -0.66 -10.32
N LYS A 47 -6.01 0.16 -10.57
CA LYS A 47 -5.95 0.98 -11.78
C LYS A 47 -5.92 0.15 -13.06
N ASP A 48 -5.22 -0.97 -13.06
CA ASP A 48 -5.20 -1.88 -14.20
C ASP A 48 -6.52 -2.64 -14.37
N ALA A 49 -7.17 -3.02 -13.26
CA ALA A 49 -8.50 -3.63 -13.30
C ALA A 49 -9.56 -2.65 -13.83
N GLU A 50 -9.50 -1.38 -13.43
CA GLU A 50 -10.41 -0.31 -13.90
C GLU A 50 -10.33 -0.11 -15.41
N ARG A 51 -9.18 -0.34 -16.03
CA ARG A 51 -8.98 -0.24 -17.49
C ARG A 51 -9.63 -1.37 -18.29
N THR A 52 -10.05 -2.44 -17.60
CA THR A 52 -10.57 -3.65 -18.24
C THR A 52 -12.09 -3.71 -18.07
N THR A 53 -12.84 -3.55 -19.16
CA THR A 53 -14.32 -3.51 -19.13
C THR A 53 -14.97 -4.78 -18.57
N THR A 54 -14.34 -5.95 -18.73
CA THR A 54 -14.86 -7.20 -18.13
C THR A 54 -14.67 -7.28 -16.62
N LYS A 55 -13.71 -6.51 -16.07
CA LYS A 55 -13.48 -6.38 -14.62
C LYS A 55 -14.17 -5.16 -14.02
N ASN A 56 -14.39 -4.12 -14.83
CA ASN A 56 -15.02 -2.86 -14.47
C ASN A 56 -16.17 -2.53 -15.44
N PRO A 57 -17.29 -3.28 -15.36
CA PRO A 57 -18.39 -3.16 -16.32
C PRO A 57 -19.09 -1.80 -16.28
N GLU A 58 -19.00 -1.10 -15.15
CA GLU A 58 -19.59 0.22 -14.94
C GLU A 58 -18.62 1.36 -15.29
N ASN A 59 -17.41 1.05 -15.78
CA ASN A 59 -16.39 2.02 -16.17
C ASN A 59 -16.10 3.06 -15.07
N ARG A 60 -16.06 2.62 -13.81
CA ARG A 60 -15.72 3.47 -12.66
C ARG A 60 -14.23 3.79 -12.65
N ASN A 61 -13.87 4.95 -12.09
CA ASN A 61 -12.49 5.40 -11.97
C ASN A 61 -12.25 5.92 -10.55
N SER A 62 -12.06 4.99 -9.62
CA SER A 62 -11.86 5.26 -8.19
C SER A 62 -10.43 5.67 -7.89
N ILE A 63 -9.43 5.20 -8.64
CA ILE A 63 -8.09 5.79 -8.64
C ILE A 63 -8.09 6.96 -9.64
N THR A 64 -8.43 8.15 -9.13
CA THR A 64 -8.71 9.35 -9.94
C THR A 64 -7.45 9.95 -10.55
N SER A 65 -6.30 9.80 -9.90
CA SER A 65 -4.99 10.15 -10.46
C SER A 65 -3.92 9.16 -10.00
N PHE A 66 -2.95 8.87 -10.88
CA PHE A 66 -1.77 8.06 -10.55
C PHE A 66 -0.60 8.61 -11.37
N SER A 67 0.40 9.18 -10.71
CA SER A 67 1.60 9.69 -11.38
C SER A 67 2.86 9.35 -10.58
N CYS A 68 3.90 8.89 -11.28
CA CYS A 68 5.22 8.65 -10.70
C CYS A 68 6.22 9.67 -11.24
N ASN A 69 6.87 10.41 -10.36
CA ASN A 69 7.96 11.30 -10.72
C ASN A 69 9.30 10.65 -10.33
N PHE A 70 10.08 10.24 -11.33
CA PHE A 70 11.37 9.57 -11.11
C PHE A 70 12.51 10.51 -10.69
N ILE A 71 12.36 11.81 -10.92
CA ILE A 71 13.34 12.81 -10.48
C ILE A 71 13.19 13.05 -8.98
N THR A 72 11.96 13.34 -8.53
CA THR A 72 11.67 13.56 -7.11
C THR A 72 11.50 12.26 -6.33
N LYS A 73 11.36 11.13 -7.02
CA LYS A 73 11.12 9.80 -6.45
C LYS A 73 9.85 9.77 -5.59
N VAL A 74 8.76 10.32 -6.12
CA VAL A 74 7.45 10.34 -5.45
C VAL A 74 6.35 9.86 -6.41
N ALA A 75 5.49 8.98 -5.91
CA ALA A 75 4.22 8.64 -6.53
C ALA A 75 3.09 9.46 -5.89
N ASN A 76 2.37 10.24 -6.69
CA ASN A 76 1.17 10.97 -6.26
C ASN A 76 -0.06 10.24 -6.79
N ILE A 77 -0.94 9.83 -5.88
CA ILE A 77 -2.14 9.04 -6.19
C ILE A 77 -3.35 9.71 -5.53
N GLY A 78 -4.35 10.04 -6.33
CA GLY A 78 -5.64 10.56 -5.90
C GLY A 78 -6.70 9.47 -6.00
N PHE A 79 -7.65 9.46 -5.07
CA PHE A 79 -8.69 8.44 -5.06
C PHE A 79 -10.05 8.93 -4.57
N THR A 80 -11.09 8.23 -4.98
CA THR A 80 -12.47 8.36 -4.49
C THR A 80 -13.14 7.00 -4.60
N PHE A 81 -13.42 6.34 -3.49
CA PHE A 81 -14.08 5.04 -3.46
C PHE A 81 -15.47 5.14 -2.85
N PRO A 82 -16.46 4.42 -3.42
CA PRO A 82 -17.75 4.28 -2.77
C PRO A 82 -17.60 3.43 -1.49
N LEU A 83 -18.33 3.81 -0.46
CA LEU A 83 -18.43 3.11 0.81
C LEU A 83 -19.85 2.55 1.00
N SER A 84 -19.95 1.63 1.95
CA SER A 84 -21.17 1.21 2.60
C SER A 84 -20.98 1.43 4.09
N GLN A 85 -21.97 2.04 4.72
CA GLN A 85 -21.97 2.34 6.14
C GLN A 85 -23.01 1.51 6.88
N GLY A 86 -22.73 1.19 8.14
CA GLY A 86 -23.65 0.43 8.97
C GLY A 86 -23.26 0.45 10.44
N ILE A 87 -23.92 -0.42 11.20
CA ILE A 87 -23.63 -0.65 12.62
C ILE A 87 -23.44 -2.15 12.80
N ASN A 88 -22.34 -2.56 13.43
CA ASN A 88 -22.11 -3.98 13.72
C ASN A 88 -22.93 -4.47 14.92
N SER A 89 -22.83 -5.76 15.25
CA SER A 89 -23.56 -6.37 16.38
C SER A 89 -23.21 -5.76 17.75
N ASN A 90 -22.09 -5.04 17.85
CA ASN A 90 -21.63 -4.39 19.07
C ASN A 90 -22.08 -2.91 19.15
N GLY A 91 -22.89 -2.44 18.20
CA GLY A 91 -23.32 -1.04 18.16
C GLY A 91 -22.25 -0.07 17.63
N GLN A 92 -21.17 -0.58 17.02
CA GLN A 92 -20.09 0.27 16.51
C GLN A 92 -20.36 0.66 15.05
N PRO A 93 -20.11 1.92 14.66
CA PRO A 93 -20.20 2.31 13.26
C PRO A 93 -19.15 1.56 12.45
N ILE A 94 -19.55 1.08 11.28
CA ILE A 94 -18.68 0.42 10.31
C ILE A 94 -18.73 1.19 8.99
N SER A 95 -17.57 1.36 8.37
CA SER A 95 -17.43 1.85 6.99
C SER A 95 -16.64 0.80 6.22
N THR A 96 -17.18 0.34 5.10
CA THR A 96 -16.55 -0.69 4.26
C THR A 96 -16.54 -0.20 2.81
N ALA A 97 -15.45 -0.39 2.09
CA ALA A 97 -15.44 -0.10 0.65
C ALA A 97 -16.45 -0.97 -0.10
N THR A 98 -17.21 -0.36 -0.98
CA THR A 98 -18.17 -1.07 -1.84
C THR A 98 -17.41 -1.67 -3.02
N ASN A 99 -17.49 -2.99 -3.17
CA ASN A 99 -16.91 -3.68 -4.31
C ASN A 99 -17.63 -3.24 -5.59
N TYR A 100 -16.86 -2.88 -6.61
CA TYR A 100 -17.38 -2.56 -7.95
C TYR A 100 -16.60 -3.28 -9.05
N LEU A 101 -15.39 -3.73 -8.76
CA LEU A 101 -14.63 -4.61 -9.63
C LEU A 101 -15.14 -6.05 -9.47
N VAL A 102 -15.21 -6.75 -10.60
CA VAL A 102 -15.67 -8.14 -10.68
C VAL A 102 -14.62 -8.99 -11.36
N ASN A 103 -14.59 -10.29 -11.05
CA ASN A 103 -13.70 -11.28 -11.71
C ASN A 103 -12.24 -10.83 -11.83
N THR A 104 -11.74 -10.11 -10.82
CA THR A 104 -10.39 -9.50 -10.86
C THR A 104 -9.28 -10.55 -10.77
N GLY A 105 -9.58 -11.70 -10.19
CA GLY A 105 -8.61 -12.71 -9.78
C GLY A 105 -7.87 -12.32 -8.49
N PHE A 106 -8.31 -11.27 -7.79
CA PHE A 106 -7.69 -10.85 -6.55
C PHE A 106 -7.88 -11.92 -5.46
N VAL A 107 -6.78 -12.21 -4.79
CA VAL A 107 -6.69 -13.13 -3.66
C VAL A 107 -6.10 -12.32 -2.51
N GLY A 108 -6.92 -12.05 -1.49
CA GLY A 108 -6.47 -11.41 -0.25
C GLY A 108 -5.59 -12.33 0.58
N ALA A 109 -4.98 -11.79 1.63
CA ALA A 109 -4.24 -12.58 2.61
C ALA A 109 -5.17 -13.53 3.37
N THR A 110 -4.64 -14.67 3.78
CA THR A 110 -5.35 -15.60 4.68
C THR A 110 -5.05 -15.37 6.16
N GLU A 111 -4.00 -14.62 6.46
CA GLU A 111 -3.52 -14.31 7.80
C GLU A 111 -3.04 -12.85 7.89
N GLY A 112 -2.82 -12.36 9.11
CA GLY A 112 -2.29 -11.02 9.34
C GLY A 112 -3.36 -9.97 9.65
N THR A 113 -3.01 -8.71 9.43
CA THR A 113 -3.89 -7.56 9.75
C THR A 113 -4.88 -7.27 8.63
N LEU A 114 -4.49 -7.51 7.37
CA LEU A 114 -5.30 -7.24 6.19
C LEU A 114 -6.02 -8.52 5.77
N LEU A 115 -7.29 -8.66 6.17
CA LEU A 115 -8.05 -9.90 5.99
C LEU A 115 -9.09 -9.82 4.88
N SER A 116 -9.27 -8.65 4.26
CA SER A 116 -10.23 -8.50 3.19
C SER A 116 -9.83 -9.28 1.92
N ASN A 117 -10.83 -9.84 1.25
CA ASN A 117 -10.67 -10.64 0.04
C ASN A 117 -11.05 -9.90 -1.25
N SER A 118 -11.30 -8.60 -1.19
CA SER A 118 -11.53 -7.75 -2.36
C SER A 118 -10.54 -6.59 -2.38
N PRO A 119 -10.10 -6.18 -3.59
CA PRO A 119 -9.07 -5.17 -3.70
C PRO A 119 -9.52 -3.81 -3.13
N GLU A 120 -10.79 -3.44 -3.29
CA GLU A 120 -11.33 -2.19 -2.76
C GLU A 120 -11.32 -2.13 -1.24
N LYS A 121 -11.61 -3.26 -0.57
CA LYS A 121 -11.61 -3.33 0.89
C LYS A 121 -10.19 -3.39 1.43
N VAL A 122 -9.30 -4.16 0.82
CA VAL A 122 -7.87 -4.18 1.18
C VAL A 122 -7.26 -2.79 1.03
N PHE A 123 -7.62 -2.04 -0.01
CA PHE A 123 -7.21 -0.65 -0.18
C PHE A 123 -7.62 0.22 1.02
N LEU A 124 -8.89 0.16 1.45
CA LEU A 124 -9.37 0.93 2.61
C LEU A 124 -8.72 0.48 3.93
N GLU A 125 -8.49 -0.82 4.12
CA GLU A 125 -7.76 -1.36 5.27
C GLU A 125 -6.32 -0.82 5.30
N LEU A 126 -5.61 -0.84 4.17
CA LEU A 126 -4.25 -0.30 4.04
C LEU A 126 -4.19 1.21 4.32
N LEU A 127 -5.12 1.99 3.76
CA LEU A 127 -5.20 3.44 4.01
C LEU A 127 -5.37 3.74 5.51
N THR A 128 -6.29 3.02 6.16
CA THR A 128 -6.57 3.21 7.58
C THR A 128 -5.36 2.77 8.42
N TYR A 129 -4.75 1.64 8.08
CA TYR A 129 -3.61 1.11 8.80
C TYR A 129 -2.38 2.03 8.71
N ILE A 130 -2.07 2.55 7.51
CA ILE A 130 -0.97 3.51 7.34
C ILE A 130 -1.22 4.78 8.14
N GLN A 131 -2.43 5.34 8.14
CA GLN A 131 -2.71 6.53 8.97
C GLN A 131 -2.53 6.27 10.48
N LEU A 132 -2.87 5.07 10.96
CA LEU A 132 -2.61 4.68 12.35
C LEU A 132 -1.11 4.65 12.65
N LEU A 133 -0.30 4.12 11.72
CA LEU A 133 1.15 4.08 11.84
C LEU A 133 1.79 5.47 11.72
N GLU A 134 1.29 6.33 10.83
CA GLU A 134 1.75 7.71 10.68
C GLU A 134 1.51 8.54 11.95
N ASN A 135 0.46 8.24 12.71
CA ASN A 135 0.15 8.90 13.98
C ASN A 135 0.96 8.33 15.17
N ASP A 136 1.58 7.16 15.04
CA ASP A 136 2.40 6.56 16.09
C ASP A 136 3.86 7.03 16.00
N VAL A 137 4.32 7.84 16.96
CA VAL A 137 5.69 8.38 17.01
C VAL A 137 6.80 7.31 17.07
N THR A 138 6.47 6.08 17.47
CA THR A 138 7.44 4.97 17.48
C THR A 138 7.61 4.35 16.09
N LYS A 139 6.54 4.36 15.29
CA LYS A 139 6.48 3.86 13.92
C LYS A 139 6.87 4.93 12.90
N ASN A 140 6.54 6.19 13.19
CA ASN A 140 6.80 7.37 12.37
C ASN A 140 7.57 8.45 13.15
N PRO A 141 8.84 8.21 13.51
CA PRO A 141 9.66 9.14 14.29
C PRO A 141 9.93 10.47 13.57
N ASP A 142 9.85 10.47 12.24
CA ASP A 142 10.14 11.62 11.40
C ASP A 142 8.88 12.46 11.12
N GLY A 143 7.70 12.01 11.58
CA GLY A 143 6.44 12.73 11.45
C GLY A 143 5.96 12.88 10.00
N ASN A 144 6.29 11.92 9.14
CA ASN A 144 5.84 11.92 7.74
C ASN A 144 4.33 11.68 7.66
N ASN A 145 3.61 12.49 6.89
CA ASN A 145 2.17 12.32 6.66
C ASN A 145 1.92 12.29 5.15
N ASN A 146 2.11 11.12 4.57
CA ASN A 146 2.06 10.83 3.16
C ASN A 146 0.68 10.32 2.72
N VAL A 147 -0.23 9.97 3.64
CA VAL A 147 -1.60 9.51 3.33
C VAL A 147 -2.65 10.39 4.01
N THR A 148 -3.53 11.03 3.23
CA THR A 148 -4.63 11.84 3.77
C THR A 148 -5.94 11.52 3.06
N PHE A 149 -6.99 11.26 3.83
CA PHE A 149 -8.34 11.06 3.32
C PHE A 149 -9.41 11.55 4.29
N SER A 150 -10.61 11.76 3.75
CA SER A 150 -11.84 11.97 4.51
C SER A 150 -12.88 10.92 4.14
N ILE A 151 -13.78 10.63 5.08
CA ILE A 151 -14.95 9.79 4.86
C ILE A 151 -16.18 10.69 4.95
N GLU A 152 -16.92 10.78 3.85
CA GLU A 152 -18.13 11.57 3.74
C GLU A 152 -19.34 10.65 3.86
N GLY A 153 -20.01 10.71 5.01
CA GLY A 153 -21.12 9.80 5.32
C GLY A 153 -22.35 10.01 4.46
N ASP A 154 -22.68 11.27 4.14
CA ASP A 154 -23.86 11.62 3.36
C ASP A 154 -23.76 11.10 1.92
N ASP A 155 -22.59 11.27 1.30
CA ASP A 155 -22.31 10.77 -0.05
C ASP A 155 -21.85 9.31 -0.06
N SER A 156 -21.56 8.75 1.13
CA SER A 156 -21.01 7.40 1.30
C SER A 156 -19.77 7.18 0.44
N VAL A 157 -18.79 8.08 0.54
CA VAL A 157 -17.52 8.01 -0.20
C VAL A 157 -16.33 8.22 0.73
N VAL A 158 -15.19 7.65 0.35
CA VAL A 158 -13.88 8.02 0.88
C VAL A 158 -13.08 8.70 -0.22
N THR A 159 -12.57 9.90 0.05
CA THR A 159 -11.78 10.68 -0.91
C THR A 159 -10.47 11.09 -0.27
N GLY A 160 -9.40 11.03 -1.04
CA GLY A 160 -8.08 11.37 -0.51
C GLY A 160 -7.00 11.44 -1.55
N ASN A 161 -5.80 11.66 -1.04
CA ASN A 161 -4.57 11.65 -1.81
C ASN A 161 -3.46 11.00 -0.99
N MET A 162 -2.47 10.49 -1.70
CA MET A 162 -1.24 9.98 -1.10
C MET A 162 -0.04 10.41 -1.94
N SER A 163 1.07 10.67 -1.26
CA SER A 163 2.37 11.02 -1.81
C SER A 163 3.41 10.04 -1.28
N LEU A 164 3.53 8.89 -1.94
CA LEU A 164 4.41 7.82 -1.51
C LEU A 164 5.82 8.02 -2.06
N PRO A 165 6.86 8.04 -1.21
CA PRO A 165 8.24 7.91 -1.66
C PRO A 165 8.40 6.59 -2.44
N ILE A 166 9.10 6.62 -3.58
CA ILE A 166 9.32 5.44 -4.41
C ILE A 166 10.80 5.14 -4.64
N LEU A 167 11.10 3.87 -4.83
CA LEU A 167 12.34 3.36 -5.40
C LEU A 167 12.08 2.98 -6.86
N PHE A 168 13.06 3.21 -7.72
CA PHE A 168 13.04 2.69 -9.08
C PHE A 168 14.37 2.02 -9.39
N GLY A 169 14.31 0.95 -10.17
CA GLY A 169 15.48 0.20 -10.59
C GLY A 169 15.15 -0.68 -11.78
N THR A 170 16.08 -1.59 -12.08
CA THR A 170 15.89 -2.62 -13.11
C THR A 170 16.06 -3.97 -12.46
N ASN A 171 15.15 -4.90 -12.74
CA ASN A 171 15.32 -6.29 -12.38
C ASN A 171 16.56 -6.83 -13.10
N ALA A 172 17.55 -7.29 -12.33
CA ALA A 172 18.84 -7.74 -12.88
C ALA A 172 18.72 -8.99 -13.75
N THR A 173 17.65 -9.78 -13.61
CA THR A 173 17.43 -11.03 -14.34
C THR A 173 16.54 -10.82 -15.56
N THR A 174 15.48 -10.01 -15.46
CA THR A 174 14.51 -9.81 -16.55
C THR A 174 14.78 -8.53 -17.36
N GLY A 175 15.54 -7.58 -16.82
CA GLY A 175 15.76 -6.26 -17.41
C GLY A 175 14.56 -5.31 -17.28
N GLU A 176 13.48 -5.74 -16.62
CA GLU A 176 12.26 -4.94 -16.45
C GLU A 176 12.49 -3.76 -15.50
N VAL A 177 11.82 -2.64 -15.76
CA VAL A 177 11.79 -1.52 -14.82
C VAL A 177 10.94 -1.92 -13.63
N VAL A 178 11.50 -1.78 -12.42
CA VAL A 178 10.81 -2.07 -11.16
C VAL A 178 10.58 -0.75 -10.44
N ILE A 179 9.35 -0.54 -9.99
CA ILE A 179 8.96 0.57 -9.13
C ILE A 179 8.42 -0.04 -7.85
N GLY A 180 8.96 0.38 -6.70
CA GLY A 180 8.49 -0.01 -5.38
C GLY A 180 8.32 1.21 -4.48
N ALA A 181 7.63 1.05 -3.36
CA ALA A 181 7.60 2.10 -2.34
C ALA A 181 8.94 2.13 -1.59
N ASN A 182 9.40 3.33 -1.23
CA ASN A 182 10.46 3.51 -0.25
C ASN A 182 9.81 3.63 1.12
N GLU A 183 10.03 2.63 1.97
CA GLU A 183 9.51 2.57 3.34
C GLU A 183 9.94 3.79 4.15
N TYR A 184 9.00 4.34 4.90
CA TYR A 184 9.25 5.44 5.85
C TYR A 184 8.65 5.17 7.22
N LEU A 185 7.77 4.17 7.34
CA LEU A 185 7.27 3.64 8.59
C LEU A 185 8.19 2.50 9.06
N ARG A 186 8.28 2.32 10.38
CA ARG A 186 9.04 1.24 11.01
C ARG A 186 8.14 0.06 11.34
N ASP A 187 8.69 -1.15 11.18
CA ASP A 187 8.09 -2.40 11.66
C ASP A 187 7.97 -2.47 13.19
#